data_AF-A0A3B8W285-F1
#
_entry.id   AF-A0A3B8W285-F1
#
_cell.length_a   1.000
_cell.length_b   1.000
_cell.length_c   1.000
_cell.angle_alpha   90.00
_cell.angle_beta   90.00
_cell.angle_gamma   90.00
#
_symmetry.space_group_name_H-M   'P 1'
#
loop_
_entity.id
_entity.type
_entity.pdbx_description
1 polymer ?
#
loop_
_entity_poly.entity_id
_entity_poly.type
_entity_poly.pdbx_seq_one_letter_code
_entity_poly.pdbx_strand_id
1 'polypeptide(L)'
;MKWLLFSLGCAAATLGHTQDFVVLNTRDTLRGKVKLMSYDLLDRVHLQGERKQTFTAREVRMVQLEGITYRPVRLGNGVRFMQELRSGYLSFYAYREPTSNRYDGRLLQLASGNQIDLPNIGFKKQVSEFLRECPALADSIREGKKGRNELDLIITEFNACMDAKTANRTAGAIPAATPVAANVTRLQQELSEADFPNKKDAEDMLSDIIKRTSNNEKLPNYLVEGLTNLLRTQPELLEQWNNIKDALRKGN
;
A
#
# COMPACT_ATOMS: atom_id res chain seq x y z
N MET A 1 -7.30 56.78 -39.60
CA MET A 1 -8.27 55.69 -39.45
C MET A 1 -7.51 54.41 -39.15
N LYS A 2 -7.79 53.80 -37.99
CA LYS A 2 -7.25 52.53 -37.50
C LYS A 2 -7.72 51.37 -38.39
N TRP A 3 -6.82 50.50 -38.83
CA TRP A 3 -7.15 49.11 -39.14
C TRP A 3 -6.09 48.20 -38.51
N LEU A 4 -6.49 47.63 -37.36
CA LEU A 4 -5.88 46.49 -36.69
C LEU A 4 -6.54 45.23 -37.25
N LEU A 5 -5.76 44.31 -37.83
CA LEU A 5 -6.15 42.93 -38.14
C LEU A 5 -4.94 42.08 -37.70
N PHE A 6 -4.89 41.45 -36.51
CA PHE A 6 -5.66 40.30 -36.03
C PHE A 6 -5.58 39.07 -36.94
N SER A 7 -4.60 38.20 -36.67
CA SER A 7 -4.54 36.74 -36.93
C SER A 7 -3.07 36.32 -36.80
N LEU A 8 -2.66 35.16 -36.28
CA LEU A 8 -3.35 33.98 -35.78
C LEU A 8 -2.34 33.32 -34.82
N GLY A 9 -2.65 33.22 -33.53
CA GLY A 9 -1.81 32.48 -32.59
C GLY A 9 -2.02 30.98 -32.79
N CYS A 10 -1.06 30.29 -33.40
CA CYS A 10 -0.98 28.84 -33.37
C CYS A 10 -0.68 28.39 -31.93
N ALA A 11 -1.72 28.09 -31.17
CA ALA A 11 -1.59 27.31 -29.94
C ALA A 11 -1.20 25.88 -30.32
N ALA A 12 0.10 25.59 -30.33
CA ALA A 12 0.61 24.24 -30.42
C ALA A 12 0.24 23.50 -29.13
N ALA A 13 -0.82 22.69 -29.19
CA ALA A 13 -1.12 21.72 -28.15
C ALA A 13 0.03 20.69 -28.14
N THR A 14 0.94 20.81 -27.18
CA THR A 14 1.92 19.77 -26.88
C THR A 14 1.16 18.57 -26.32
N LEU A 15 0.80 17.63 -27.18
CA LEU A 15 0.40 16.29 -26.77
C LEU A 15 1.62 15.68 -26.08
N GLY A 16 1.64 15.74 -24.74
CA GLY A 16 2.63 15.05 -23.94
C GLY A 16 2.48 13.56 -24.15
N HIS A 17 3.27 12.98 -25.06
CA HIS A 17 3.40 11.53 -25.13
C HIS A 17 4.06 11.07 -23.84
N THR A 18 3.25 10.49 -22.95
CA THR A 18 3.75 9.75 -21.79
C THR A 18 4.62 8.62 -22.31
N GLN A 19 5.93 8.74 -22.13
CA GLN A 19 6.89 7.74 -22.57
C GLN A 19 6.64 6.43 -21.81
N ASP A 20 6.55 5.31 -22.54
CA ASP A 20 6.40 3.97 -21.96
C ASP A 20 7.59 3.61 -21.06
N PHE A 21 7.30 2.85 -20.00
CA PHE A 21 8.31 2.38 -19.07
C PHE A 21 7.91 1.09 -18.35
N VAL A 22 8.91 0.40 -17.82
CA VAL A 22 8.76 -0.78 -16.97
C VAL A 22 9.39 -0.45 -15.62
N VAL A 23 8.66 -0.73 -14.54
CA VAL A 23 9.21 -0.68 -13.18
C VAL A 23 9.49 -2.10 -12.75
N LEU A 24 10.74 -2.40 -12.38
CA LEU A 24 11.14 -3.71 -11.87
C LEU A 24 10.86 -3.83 -10.37
N ASN A 25 10.83 -5.06 -9.87
CA ASN A 25 10.72 -5.32 -8.43
C ASN A 25 11.93 -4.81 -7.64
N THR A 26 13.09 -4.68 -8.30
CA THR A 26 14.29 -4.00 -7.77
C THR A 26 14.13 -2.48 -7.63
N ARG A 27 12.99 -1.92 -8.05
CA ARG A 27 12.64 -0.49 -8.09
C ARG A 27 13.34 0.31 -9.20
N ASP A 28 14.04 -0.35 -10.11
CA ASP A 28 14.55 0.30 -11.31
C ASP A 28 13.41 0.65 -12.26
N THR A 29 13.44 1.85 -12.82
CA THR A 29 12.50 2.28 -13.86
C THR A 29 13.24 2.37 -15.18
N LEU A 30 12.86 1.52 -16.12
CA LEU A 30 13.47 1.43 -17.43
C LEU A 30 12.52 1.99 -18.49
N ARG A 31 12.99 2.97 -19.26
CA ARG A 31 12.20 3.67 -20.28
C ARG A 31 12.56 3.17 -21.68
N GLY A 32 11.59 3.14 -22.59
CA GLY A 32 11.80 2.67 -23.95
C GLY A 32 10.52 2.15 -24.56
N LYS A 33 10.59 1.63 -25.79
CA LYS A 33 9.40 1.06 -26.43
C LYS A 33 9.06 -0.27 -25.76
N VAL A 34 7.85 -0.37 -25.23
CA VAL A 34 7.38 -1.53 -24.50
C VAL A 34 6.49 -2.41 -25.37
N LYS A 35 6.61 -3.74 -25.23
CA LYS A 35 5.67 -4.70 -25.80
C LYS A 35 5.37 -5.81 -24.80
N LEU A 36 4.10 -6.00 -24.48
CA LEU A 36 3.64 -7.12 -23.66
C LEU A 36 3.52 -8.39 -24.51
N MET A 37 3.97 -9.51 -23.95
CA MET A 37 3.98 -10.82 -24.56
C MET A 37 3.26 -11.81 -23.64
N SER A 38 2.16 -12.38 -24.12
CA SER A 38 1.40 -13.40 -23.40
C SER A 38 2.02 -14.78 -23.63
N TYR A 39 2.09 -15.58 -22.57
CA TYR A 39 2.48 -17.00 -22.63
C TYR A 39 1.52 -17.83 -21.79
N ASP A 40 1.60 -19.16 -21.76
CA ASP A 40 0.60 -19.98 -21.07
C ASP A 40 0.62 -19.86 -19.55
N LEU A 41 1.78 -19.62 -18.93
CA LEU A 41 1.92 -19.57 -17.47
C LEU A 41 2.49 -18.25 -16.96
N LEU A 42 3.31 -17.57 -17.76
CA LEU A 42 4.05 -16.42 -17.27
C LEU A 42 4.28 -15.41 -18.39
N ASP A 43 3.54 -14.31 -18.34
CA ASP A 43 3.70 -13.24 -19.31
C ASP A 43 5.09 -12.61 -19.21
N ARG A 44 5.51 -11.98 -20.32
CA ARG A 44 6.79 -11.26 -20.41
C ARG A 44 6.57 -9.87 -20.98
N VAL A 45 7.52 -8.99 -20.74
CA VAL A 45 7.59 -7.67 -21.35
C VAL A 45 8.92 -7.55 -22.10
N HIS A 46 8.84 -7.15 -23.36
CA HIS A 46 10.00 -6.72 -24.14
C HIS A 46 10.14 -5.21 -24.00
N LEU A 47 11.32 -4.76 -23.60
CA LEU A 47 11.68 -3.36 -23.55
C LEU A 47 12.80 -3.09 -24.57
N GLN A 48 12.57 -2.13 -25.45
CA GLN A 48 13.56 -1.63 -26.39
C GLN A 48 13.99 -0.22 -25.97
N GLY A 49 15.09 -0.15 -25.22
CA GLY A 49 15.83 1.08 -24.92
C GLY A 49 17.15 1.10 -25.70
N GLU A 50 18.25 1.42 -25.02
CA GLU A 50 19.61 1.30 -25.57
C GLU A 50 19.94 -0.13 -26.00
N ARG A 51 19.48 -1.11 -25.21
CA ARG A 51 19.55 -2.52 -25.51
C ARG A 51 18.16 -3.13 -25.41
N LYS A 52 17.92 -4.17 -26.20
CA LYS A 52 16.71 -4.98 -26.08
C LYS A 52 16.81 -5.85 -24.83
N GLN A 53 15.84 -5.72 -23.94
CA GLN A 53 15.74 -6.51 -22.71
C GLN A 53 14.38 -7.20 -22.64
N THR A 54 14.31 -8.31 -21.93
CA THR A 54 13.08 -9.07 -21.70
C THR A 54 12.99 -9.41 -20.23
N PHE A 55 11.83 -9.12 -19.63
CA PHE A 55 11.55 -9.40 -18.23
C PHE A 55 10.28 -10.25 -18.13
N THR A 56 10.25 -11.17 -17.18
CA THR A 56 9.05 -11.93 -16.84
C THR A 56 8.13 -11.12 -15.93
N ALA A 57 6.84 -11.46 -15.89
CA ALA A 57 5.88 -10.81 -15.00
C ALA A 57 6.23 -10.95 -13.50
N ARG A 58 7.15 -11.86 -13.13
CA ARG A 58 7.68 -11.98 -11.76
C ARG A 58 8.79 -10.99 -11.43
N GLU A 59 9.46 -10.45 -12.44
CA GLU A 59 10.56 -9.48 -12.27
C GLU A 59 10.04 -8.04 -12.34
N VAL A 60 8.84 -7.86 -12.86
CA VAL A 60 8.19 -6.58 -13.09
C VAL A 60 7.25 -6.26 -11.94
N ARG A 61 7.17 -4.98 -11.58
CA ARG A 61 6.21 -4.42 -10.63
C ARG A 61 5.02 -3.78 -11.34
N MET A 62 5.28 -3.02 -12.39
CA MET A 62 4.28 -2.44 -13.27
C MET A 62 4.87 -2.08 -14.63
N VAL A 63 3.98 -1.91 -15.60
CA VAL A 63 4.31 -1.43 -16.93
C VAL A 63 3.40 -0.26 -17.27
N GLN A 64 3.96 0.83 -17.75
CA GLN A 64 3.21 1.90 -18.40
C GLN A 64 3.36 1.72 -19.91
N LEU A 65 2.24 1.53 -20.60
CA LEU A 65 2.20 1.36 -22.05
C LEU A 65 1.03 2.17 -22.60
N GLU A 66 1.33 3.14 -23.47
CA GLU A 66 0.33 3.99 -24.14
C GLU A 66 -0.59 4.72 -23.13
N GLY A 67 -0.03 5.15 -22.01
CA GLY A 67 -0.81 5.81 -20.94
C GLY A 67 -1.66 4.86 -20.08
N ILE A 68 -1.62 3.55 -20.34
CA ILE A 68 -2.32 2.52 -19.56
C ILE A 68 -1.33 1.83 -18.63
N THR A 69 -1.72 1.66 -17.38
CA THR A 69 -0.96 0.90 -16.37
C THR A 69 -1.32 -0.57 -16.45
N TYR A 70 -0.30 -1.43 -16.50
CA TYR A 70 -0.45 -2.87 -16.40
C TYR A 70 0.30 -3.40 -15.18
N ARG A 71 -0.31 -4.33 -14.46
CA ARG A 71 0.31 -5.01 -13.32
C ARG A 71 0.35 -6.52 -13.51
N PRO A 72 1.39 -7.19 -12.99
CA PRO A 72 1.40 -8.64 -12.92
C PRO A 72 0.44 -9.11 -11.83
N VAL A 73 -0.55 -9.89 -12.22
CA VAL A 73 -1.58 -10.43 -11.32
C VAL A 73 -1.68 -11.93 -11.54
N ARG A 74 -1.82 -12.70 -10.46
CA ARG A 74 -2.00 -14.15 -10.54
C ARG A 74 -3.38 -14.45 -11.09
N LEU A 75 -3.49 -15.37 -12.05
CA LEU A 75 -4.76 -15.85 -12.58
C LEU A 75 -4.66 -17.36 -12.82
N GLY A 76 -5.43 -18.14 -12.06
CA GLY A 76 -5.27 -19.60 -12.00
C GLY A 76 -3.83 -20.00 -11.66
N ASN A 77 -3.19 -20.72 -12.58
CA ASN A 77 -1.84 -21.24 -12.42
C ASN A 77 -0.75 -20.30 -12.95
N GLY A 78 -1.12 -19.16 -13.53
CA GLY A 78 -0.19 -18.24 -14.18
C GLY A 78 -0.15 -16.84 -13.60
N VAL A 79 0.78 -16.03 -14.12
CA VAL A 79 0.89 -14.59 -13.83
C VAL A 79 0.77 -13.81 -15.14
N ARG A 80 -0.20 -12.89 -15.16
CA ARG A 80 -0.61 -12.13 -16.35
C ARG A 80 -0.42 -10.65 -16.15
N PHE A 81 -0.08 -9.93 -17.22
CA PHE A 81 -0.17 -8.47 -17.21
C PHE A 81 -1.63 -8.05 -17.46
N MET A 82 -2.27 -7.51 -16.43
CA MET A 82 -3.64 -7.03 -16.45
C MET A 82 -3.67 -5.50 -16.49
N GLN A 83 -4.63 -4.92 -17.20
CA GLN A 83 -4.86 -3.47 -17.19
C GLN A 83 -5.41 -3.06 -15.82
N GLU A 84 -4.74 -2.15 -15.14
CA GLU A 84 -5.22 -1.55 -13.90
C GLU A 84 -6.22 -0.45 -14.24
N LEU A 85 -7.49 -0.69 -13.91
CA LEU A 85 -8.56 0.29 -14.10
C LEU A 85 -8.73 1.18 -12.87
N ARG A 86 -8.57 0.60 -11.67
CA ARG A 86 -8.56 1.30 -10.39
C ARG A 86 -7.56 0.66 -9.45
N SER A 87 -6.77 1.46 -8.76
CA SER A 87 -5.84 1.02 -7.71
C SER A 87 -6.40 1.31 -6.32
N GLY A 88 -6.07 0.49 -5.33
CA GLY A 88 -6.42 0.73 -3.92
C GLY A 88 -6.39 -0.54 -3.08
N TYR A 89 -6.97 -0.48 -1.88
CA TYR A 89 -7.21 -1.67 -1.04
C TYR A 89 -8.04 -2.72 -1.77
N LEU A 90 -8.96 -2.29 -2.61
CA LEU A 90 -9.62 -3.06 -3.64
C LEU A 90 -9.20 -2.47 -4.99
N SER A 91 -8.37 -3.21 -5.70
CA SER A 91 -7.95 -2.91 -7.05
C SER A 91 -8.85 -3.61 -8.06
N PHE A 92 -9.06 -2.95 -9.20
CA PHE A 92 -9.91 -3.44 -10.28
C PHE A 92 -9.10 -3.55 -11.56
N TYR A 93 -9.15 -4.74 -12.15
CA TYR A 93 -8.35 -5.08 -13.32
C TYR A 93 -9.23 -5.56 -14.47
N ALA A 94 -8.79 -5.25 -15.68
CA ALA A 94 -9.22 -5.95 -16.87
C ALA A 94 -8.14 -6.92 -17.34
N TYR A 95 -8.53 -8.11 -17.79
CA TYR A 95 -7.62 -9.13 -18.31
C TYR A 95 -8.11 -9.71 -19.63
N ARG A 96 -7.18 -10.35 -20.33
CA ARG A 96 -7.47 -11.06 -21.58
C ARG A 96 -7.91 -12.48 -21.27
N GLU A 97 -9.08 -12.84 -21.79
CA GLU A 97 -9.54 -14.22 -21.76
C GLU A 97 -8.66 -15.09 -22.66
N PRO A 98 -8.50 -16.40 -22.38
CA PRO A 98 -7.64 -17.28 -23.18
C PRO A 98 -7.94 -17.28 -24.69
N THR A 99 -9.20 -17.05 -25.06
CA THR A 99 -9.68 -17.07 -26.44
C THR A 99 -9.76 -15.68 -27.09
N SER A 100 -9.38 -14.61 -26.40
CA SER A 100 -9.55 -13.24 -26.86
C SER A 100 -8.31 -12.39 -26.63
N ASN A 101 -7.97 -11.56 -27.61
CA ASN A 101 -6.95 -10.53 -27.44
C ASN A 101 -7.49 -9.26 -26.73
N ARG A 102 -8.79 -9.23 -26.42
CA ARG A 102 -9.44 -8.10 -25.77
C ARG A 102 -9.38 -8.22 -24.26
N TYR A 103 -9.24 -7.09 -23.60
CA TYR A 103 -9.29 -6.99 -22.13
C TYR A 103 -10.74 -6.93 -21.66
N ASP A 104 -11.50 -8.01 -21.84
CA ASP A 104 -12.92 -8.10 -21.51
C ASP A 104 -13.17 -8.78 -20.16
N GLY A 105 -12.24 -9.63 -19.71
CA GLY A 105 -12.26 -10.23 -18.37
C GLY A 105 -12.17 -9.15 -17.29
N ARG A 106 -12.78 -9.38 -16.14
CA ARG A 106 -12.85 -8.41 -15.04
C ARG A 106 -12.55 -9.08 -13.70
N LEU A 107 -11.59 -8.53 -12.97
CA LEU A 107 -11.10 -9.08 -11.72
C LEU A 107 -11.07 -8.00 -10.64
N LEU A 108 -11.60 -8.33 -9.47
CA LEU A 108 -11.37 -7.56 -8.25
C LEU A 108 -10.27 -8.24 -7.43
N GLN A 109 -9.34 -7.46 -6.88
CA GLN A 109 -8.27 -7.97 -6.03
C GLN A 109 -8.12 -7.08 -4.79
N LEU A 110 -8.11 -7.70 -3.62
CA LEU A 110 -7.78 -7.06 -2.36
C LEU A 110 -6.26 -6.88 -2.21
N ALA A 111 -5.84 -5.90 -1.42
CA ALA A 111 -4.43 -5.68 -1.09
C ALA A 111 -3.77 -6.90 -0.40
N SER A 112 -4.57 -7.78 0.22
CA SER A 112 -4.12 -9.07 0.76
C SER A 112 -3.76 -10.11 -0.30
N GLY A 113 -4.06 -9.85 -1.57
CA GLY A 113 -3.84 -10.75 -2.71
C GLY A 113 -5.04 -11.65 -3.02
N ASN A 114 -6.07 -11.68 -2.16
CA ASN A 114 -7.34 -12.36 -2.46
C ASN A 114 -8.01 -11.71 -3.67
N GLN A 115 -8.61 -12.52 -4.53
CA GLN A 115 -9.19 -12.04 -5.78
C GLN A 115 -10.47 -12.78 -6.14
N ILE A 116 -11.32 -12.14 -6.93
CA ILE A 116 -12.54 -12.71 -7.46
C ILE A 116 -12.79 -12.19 -8.89
N ASP A 117 -13.07 -13.10 -9.82
CA ASP A 117 -13.59 -12.74 -11.14
C ASP A 117 -14.99 -12.14 -10.97
N LEU A 118 -15.31 -11.04 -11.65
CA LEU A 118 -16.63 -10.43 -11.53
C LEU A 118 -17.69 -11.34 -12.15
N PRO A 119 -18.53 -12.00 -11.33
CA PRO A 119 -19.42 -13.01 -11.87
C PRO A 119 -20.62 -12.32 -12.55
N ASN A 120 -21.10 -12.93 -13.64
CA ASN A 120 -22.34 -12.50 -14.29
C ASN A 120 -23.56 -12.91 -13.44
N ILE A 121 -23.52 -14.13 -12.89
CA ILE A 121 -24.59 -14.71 -12.07
C ILE A 121 -24.12 -14.78 -10.62
N GLY A 122 -24.95 -14.34 -9.68
CA GLY A 122 -24.63 -14.39 -8.25
C GLY A 122 -23.71 -13.27 -7.76
N PHE A 123 -23.57 -12.18 -8.51
CA PHE A 123 -22.82 -10.98 -8.12
C PHE A 123 -23.09 -10.57 -6.67
N LYS A 124 -24.36 -10.38 -6.29
CA LYS A 124 -24.74 -9.92 -4.94
C LYS A 124 -24.17 -10.83 -3.85
N LYS A 125 -24.34 -12.15 -4.00
CA LYS A 125 -23.87 -13.14 -3.02
C LYS A 125 -22.34 -13.17 -2.95
N GLN A 126 -21.68 -13.34 -4.10
CA GLN A 126 -20.24 -13.55 -4.15
C GLN A 126 -19.45 -12.30 -3.78
N VAL A 127 -19.85 -11.12 -4.30
CA VAL A 127 -19.15 -9.87 -4.03
C VAL A 127 -19.42 -9.37 -2.61
N SER A 128 -20.63 -9.53 -2.07
CA SER A 128 -20.89 -9.18 -0.66
C SER A 128 -20.07 -10.03 0.31
N GLU A 129 -19.91 -11.33 0.05
CA GLU A 129 -19.04 -12.19 0.86
C GLU A 129 -17.56 -11.81 0.71
N PHE A 130 -17.12 -11.54 -0.53
CA PHE A 130 -15.75 -11.11 -0.81
C PHE A 130 -15.39 -9.78 -0.12
N LEU A 131 -16.35 -8.85 -0.02
CA LEU A 131 -16.17 -7.53 0.59
C LEU A 131 -16.66 -7.45 2.04
N ARG A 132 -16.79 -8.58 2.74
CA ARG A 132 -17.27 -8.67 4.13
C ARG A 132 -16.47 -7.85 5.15
N GLU A 133 -15.24 -7.47 4.80
CA GLU A 133 -14.43 -6.55 5.61
C GLU A 133 -15.09 -5.17 5.78
N CYS A 134 -16.05 -4.79 4.94
CA CYS A 134 -16.86 -3.58 5.10
C CYS A 134 -18.34 -3.95 5.19
N PRO A 135 -18.87 -4.32 6.38
CA PRO A 135 -20.20 -4.91 6.53
C PRO A 135 -21.32 -4.06 5.92
N ALA A 136 -21.32 -2.74 6.16
CA ALA A 136 -22.34 -1.85 5.61
C ALA A 136 -22.37 -1.85 4.07
N LEU A 137 -21.20 -1.92 3.41
CA LEU A 137 -21.12 -2.04 1.95
C LEU A 137 -21.57 -3.42 1.48
N ALA A 138 -21.12 -4.49 2.17
CA ALA A 138 -21.52 -5.86 1.86
C ALA A 138 -23.04 -6.05 1.94
N ASP A 139 -23.68 -5.48 2.96
CA ASP A 139 -25.13 -5.52 3.15
C ASP A 139 -25.85 -4.77 2.03
N SER A 140 -25.37 -3.58 1.66
CA SER A 140 -25.90 -2.78 0.54
C SER A 140 -25.88 -3.54 -0.79
N ILE A 141 -24.81 -4.30 -1.06
CA ILE A 141 -24.69 -5.16 -2.24
C ILE A 141 -25.66 -6.35 -2.14
N ARG A 142 -25.76 -6.98 -0.97
CA ARG A 142 -26.63 -8.15 -0.74
C ARG A 142 -28.10 -7.81 -0.92
N GLU A 143 -28.52 -6.67 -0.39
CA GLU A 143 -29.87 -6.10 -0.55
C GLU A 143 -30.14 -5.63 -1.98
N GLY A 144 -29.09 -5.45 -2.80
CA GLY A 144 -29.22 -5.01 -4.18
C GLY A 144 -29.35 -3.52 -4.38
N LYS A 145 -29.04 -2.72 -3.36
CA LYS A 145 -28.90 -1.26 -3.47
C LYS A 145 -27.70 -0.87 -4.34
N LYS A 146 -26.70 -1.75 -4.41
CA LYS A 146 -25.53 -1.63 -5.30
C LYS A 146 -25.37 -2.93 -6.08
N GLY A 147 -25.19 -2.80 -7.40
CA GLY A 147 -25.02 -3.89 -8.32
C GLY A 147 -23.75 -3.72 -9.15
N ARG A 148 -23.69 -4.45 -10.25
CA ARG A 148 -22.53 -4.48 -11.14
C ARG A 148 -22.31 -3.17 -11.89
N ASN A 149 -23.38 -2.41 -12.13
CA ASN A 149 -23.31 -1.13 -12.83
C ASN A 149 -22.72 -0.04 -11.93
N GLU A 150 -22.78 -0.23 -10.62
CA GLU A 150 -22.25 0.65 -9.59
C GLU A 150 -20.84 0.23 -9.12
N LEU A 151 -20.11 -0.52 -9.94
CA LEU A 151 -18.81 -1.09 -9.55
C LEU A 151 -17.80 0.00 -9.12
N ASP A 152 -17.73 1.11 -9.83
CA ASP A 152 -16.87 2.23 -9.48
C ASP A 152 -17.21 2.81 -8.10
N LEU A 153 -18.50 2.85 -7.75
CA LEU A 153 -18.98 3.31 -6.45
C LEU A 153 -18.64 2.29 -5.36
N ILE A 154 -18.82 1.00 -5.63
CA ILE A 154 -18.46 -0.10 -4.72
C ILE A 154 -16.96 -0.05 -4.39
N ILE A 155 -16.11 0.14 -5.40
CA ILE A 155 -14.65 0.24 -5.22
C ILE A 155 -14.29 1.45 -4.37
N THR A 156 -14.86 2.61 -4.67
CA THR A 156 -14.61 3.84 -3.91
C THR A 156 -15.04 3.68 -2.45
N GLU A 157 -16.24 3.15 -2.19
CA GLU A 157 -16.74 2.96 -0.83
C GLU A 157 -15.94 1.92 -0.04
N PHE A 158 -15.50 0.84 -0.69
CA PHE A 158 -14.64 -0.14 -0.04
C PHE A 158 -13.29 0.46 0.34
N ASN A 159 -12.65 1.16 -0.60
CA ASN A 159 -11.36 1.82 -0.34
C ASN A 159 -11.49 2.86 0.78
N ALA A 160 -12.53 3.70 0.77
CA ALA A 160 -12.80 4.65 1.84
C ALA A 160 -13.07 3.98 3.20
N CYS A 161 -13.80 2.87 3.23
CA CYS A 161 -13.99 2.09 4.45
C CYS A 161 -12.65 1.54 4.98
N MET A 162 -11.79 1.02 4.10
CA MET A 162 -10.47 0.51 4.48
C MET A 162 -9.50 1.62 4.89
N ASP A 163 -9.56 2.79 4.25
CA ASP A 163 -8.86 3.99 4.67
C ASP A 163 -9.30 4.41 6.07
N ALA A 164 -10.61 4.49 6.33
CA ALA A 164 -11.13 4.82 7.65
C ALA A 164 -10.73 3.77 8.71
N LYS A 165 -10.73 2.49 8.36
CA LYS A 165 -10.24 1.42 9.26
C LYS A 165 -8.75 1.51 9.51
N THR A 166 -7.96 1.83 8.49
CA THR A 166 -6.53 2.01 8.63
C THR A 166 -6.25 3.25 9.45
N ALA A 167 -6.91 4.37 9.14
CA ALA A 167 -6.89 5.61 9.90
C ALA A 167 -7.35 5.42 11.34
N ASN A 168 -8.35 4.58 11.63
CA ASN A 168 -8.76 4.28 13.00
C ASN A 168 -7.78 3.31 13.69
N ARG A 169 -7.04 2.49 12.95
CA ARG A 169 -5.93 1.69 13.49
C ARG A 169 -4.68 2.54 13.72
N THR A 170 -4.40 3.54 12.90
CA THR A 170 -3.32 4.50 13.10
C THR A 170 -3.69 5.64 14.03
N ALA A 171 -4.97 6.01 14.15
CA ALA A 171 -5.51 6.91 15.17
C ALA A 171 -5.84 6.16 16.48
N GLY A 172 -5.93 4.83 16.44
CA GLY A 172 -5.77 3.93 17.60
C GLY A 172 -4.31 3.58 17.89
N ALA A 173 -3.39 3.94 17.00
CA ALA A 173 -1.92 3.89 17.18
C ALA A 173 -1.30 5.30 17.23
N ILE A 174 -2.11 6.30 17.55
CA ILE A 174 -1.71 7.38 18.43
C ILE A 174 -2.59 7.15 19.64
N PRO A 175 -2.10 6.59 20.75
CA PRO A 175 -2.91 6.56 21.95
C PRO A 175 -3.31 8.01 22.22
N ALA A 176 -4.61 8.26 22.37
CA ALA A 176 -5.08 9.42 23.13
C ALA A 176 -4.16 9.49 24.35
N ALA A 177 -3.36 10.56 24.44
CA ALA A 177 -2.11 10.58 25.20
C ALA A 177 -2.31 9.93 26.58
N THR A 178 -2.00 8.65 26.68
CA THR A 178 -1.84 8.03 27.99
C THR A 178 -0.61 8.71 28.58
N PRO A 179 -0.59 9.01 29.88
CA PRO A 179 0.58 9.63 30.51
C PRO A 179 1.87 8.85 30.17
N VAL A 180 1.76 7.55 29.91
CA VAL A 180 2.84 6.68 29.44
C VAL A 180 3.40 7.06 28.08
N ALA A 181 2.56 7.34 27.07
CA ALA A 181 3.04 7.67 25.72
C ALA A 181 3.76 9.03 25.67
N ALA A 182 3.24 10.03 26.40
CA ALA A 182 3.92 11.32 26.54
C ALA A 182 5.26 11.18 27.28
N ASN A 183 5.30 10.38 28.35
CA ASN A 183 6.53 10.12 29.10
C ASN A 183 7.57 9.35 28.28
N VAL A 184 7.15 8.41 27.43
CA VAL A 184 8.04 7.65 26.53
C VAL A 184 8.65 8.56 25.46
N THR A 185 7.87 9.44 24.85
CA THR A 185 8.38 10.44 23.89
C THR A 185 9.36 11.40 24.54
N ARG A 186 9.08 11.86 25.77
CA ARG A 186 9.99 12.71 26.53
C ARG A 186 11.29 11.99 26.86
N LEU A 187 11.21 10.75 27.35
CA LEU A 187 12.39 9.92 27.62
C LEU A 187 13.24 9.72 26.35
N GLN A 188 12.60 9.49 25.21
CA GLN A 188 13.30 9.34 23.93
C GLN A 188 14.05 10.62 23.53
N GLN A 189 13.43 11.78 23.72
CA GLN A 189 14.07 13.07 23.44
C GLN A 189 15.26 13.31 24.38
N GLU A 190 15.08 13.16 25.69
CA GLU A 190 16.15 13.38 26.67
C GLU A 190 17.29 12.37 26.52
N LEU A 191 16.98 11.12 26.17
CA LEU A 191 17.98 10.10 25.85
C LEU A 191 18.84 10.51 24.64
N SER A 192 18.22 11.13 23.64
CA SER A 192 18.91 11.62 22.43
C SER A 192 19.79 12.84 22.70
N GLU A 193 19.53 13.58 23.78
CA GLU A 193 20.31 14.75 24.21
C GLU A 193 21.39 14.39 25.25
N ALA A 194 21.20 13.30 26.00
CA ALA A 194 22.15 12.83 27.00
C ALA A 194 23.45 12.31 26.37
N ASP A 195 24.56 12.42 27.13
CA ASP A 195 25.87 11.88 26.75
C ASP A 195 26.33 10.87 27.79
N PHE A 196 26.40 9.59 27.39
CA PHE A 196 26.85 8.50 28.25
C PHE A 196 27.29 7.28 27.44
N PRO A 197 28.12 6.39 28.03
CA PRO A 197 28.54 5.16 27.38
C PRO A 197 27.34 4.30 26.99
N ASN A 198 27.37 3.72 25.78
CA ASN A 198 26.31 2.85 25.24
C ASN A 198 24.96 3.55 25.01
N LYS A 199 24.95 4.88 24.86
CA LYS A 199 23.76 5.65 24.45
C LYS A 199 23.02 5.02 23.26
N LYS A 200 23.77 4.63 22.22
CA LYS A 200 23.19 4.05 21.01
C LYS A 200 22.44 2.75 21.29
N ASP A 201 22.96 1.90 22.18
CA ASP A 201 22.30 0.66 22.59
C ASP A 201 21.03 0.96 23.40
N ALA A 202 21.04 2.00 24.23
CA ALA A 202 19.87 2.43 24.99
C ALA A 202 18.78 2.99 24.05
N GLU A 203 19.15 3.78 23.04
CA GLU A 203 18.24 4.30 22.01
C GLU A 203 17.60 3.15 21.20
N ASP A 204 18.40 2.16 20.80
CA ASP A 204 17.92 1.02 20.04
C ASP A 204 16.98 0.13 20.87
N MET A 205 17.29 -0.10 22.14
CA MET A 205 16.41 -0.84 23.05
C MET A 205 15.11 -0.08 23.33
N LEU A 206 15.17 1.23 23.57
CA LEU A 206 13.97 2.05 23.75
C LEU A 206 13.10 2.05 22.49
N SER A 207 13.71 2.11 21.30
CA SER A 207 13.00 2.02 20.02
C SER A 207 12.29 0.66 19.85
N ASP A 208 12.95 -0.45 20.19
CA ASP A 208 12.31 -1.79 20.13
C ASP A 208 11.15 -1.89 21.13
N ILE A 209 11.31 -1.35 22.34
CA ILE A 209 10.24 -1.29 23.34
C ILE A 209 9.04 -0.48 22.82
N ILE A 210 9.28 0.68 22.23
CA ILE A 210 8.23 1.53 21.64
C ILE A 210 7.48 0.75 20.55
N LYS A 211 8.21 0.16 19.61
CA LYS A 211 7.63 -0.57 18.48
C LYS A 211 6.79 -1.76 18.92
N ARG A 212 7.26 -2.52 19.90
CA ARG A 212 6.54 -3.68 20.45
C ARG A 212 5.29 -3.26 21.21
N THR A 213 5.39 -2.19 22.00
CA THR A 213 4.25 -1.63 22.73
C THR A 213 3.19 -1.09 21.75
N SER A 214 3.60 -0.40 20.67
CA SER A 214 2.67 0.09 19.64
C SER A 214 1.97 -1.03 18.86
N ASN A 215 2.63 -2.20 18.75
CA ASN A 215 2.08 -3.38 18.10
C ASN A 215 1.25 -4.27 19.05
N ASN A 216 1.06 -3.86 20.31
CA ASN A 216 0.41 -4.65 21.36
C ASN A 216 1.08 -6.03 21.59
N GLU A 217 2.41 -6.07 21.45
CA GLU A 217 3.23 -7.26 21.68
C GLU A 217 3.69 -7.34 23.14
N LYS A 218 3.80 -8.57 23.67
CA LYS A 218 4.35 -8.80 25.01
C LYS A 218 5.83 -8.39 25.06
N LEU A 219 6.18 -7.47 25.96
CA LEU A 219 7.55 -7.03 26.15
C LEU A 219 8.41 -8.13 26.79
N PRO A 220 9.49 -8.58 26.12
CA PRO A 220 10.44 -9.50 26.73
C PRO A 220 11.18 -8.87 27.91
N ASN A 221 11.38 -9.63 28.99
CA ASN A 221 12.10 -9.16 30.18
C ASN A 221 13.52 -8.65 29.87
N TYR A 222 14.20 -9.23 28.87
CA TYR A 222 15.57 -8.82 28.53
C TYR A 222 15.64 -7.37 28.01
N LEU A 223 14.62 -6.86 27.32
CA LEU A 223 14.59 -5.46 26.86
C LEU A 223 14.42 -4.52 28.05
N VAL A 224 13.52 -4.90 28.96
CA VAL A 224 13.20 -4.10 30.15
C VAL A 224 14.41 -4.01 31.08
N GLU A 225 15.03 -5.15 31.39
CA GLU A 225 16.21 -5.20 32.25
C GLU A 225 17.46 -4.64 31.54
N GLY A 226 17.58 -4.86 30.22
CA GLY A 226 18.64 -4.31 29.39
C GLY A 226 18.67 -2.78 29.41
N LEU A 227 17.55 -2.13 29.12
CA LEU A 227 17.44 -0.68 29.19
C LEU A 227 17.65 -0.14 30.62
N THR A 228 17.10 -0.83 31.64
CA THR A 228 17.32 -0.48 33.05
C THR A 228 18.81 -0.46 33.40
N ASN A 229 19.58 -1.45 32.91
CA ASN A 229 21.02 -1.54 33.17
C ASN A 229 21.83 -0.44 32.48
N LEU A 230 21.46 -0.10 31.23
CA LEU A 230 22.12 0.95 30.46
C LEU A 230 21.89 2.35 31.05
N LEU A 231 20.73 2.59 31.65
CA LEU A 231 20.39 3.87 32.27
C LEU A 231 20.91 4.02 33.71
N ARG A 232 21.59 3.02 34.30
CA ARG A 232 22.08 3.08 35.70
C ARG A 232 23.02 4.26 35.97
N THR A 233 23.77 4.67 34.96
CA THR A 233 24.69 5.81 35.06
C THR A 233 24.01 7.15 34.81
N GLN A 234 22.71 7.16 34.53
CA GLN A 234 21.88 8.34 34.24
C GLN A 234 20.66 8.35 35.17
N PRO A 235 20.82 8.81 36.43
CA PRO A 235 19.78 8.71 37.47
C PRO A 235 18.43 9.32 37.06
N GLU A 236 18.45 10.46 36.37
CA GLU A 236 17.25 11.16 35.91
C GLU A 236 16.50 10.35 34.84
N LEU A 237 17.22 9.81 33.85
CA LEU A 237 16.63 8.95 32.80
C LEU A 237 16.13 7.62 33.37
N LEU A 238 16.87 7.06 34.35
CA LEU A 238 16.48 5.81 35.03
C LEU A 238 15.18 5.98 35.82
N GLU A 239 15.02 7.09 36.53
CA GLU A 239 13.79 7.39 37.27
C GLU A 239 12.60 7.50 36.32
N GLN A 240 12.75 8.22 35.21
CA GLN A 240 11.71 8.34 34.19
C GLN A 240 11.37 6.99 33.56
N TRP A 241 12.38 6.18 33.24
CA TRP A 241 12.20 4.83 32.73
C TRP A 241 11.46 3.92 33.73
N ASN A 242 11.77 3.98 35.03
CA ASN A 242 11.08 3.17 36.04
C ASN A 242 9.59 3.52 36.14
N ASN A 243 9.23 4.80 36.07
CA ASN A 243 7.83 5.25 36.06
C ASN A 243 7.07 4.75 34.83
N ILE A 244 7.72 4.73 33.66
CA ILE A 244 7.17 4.18 32.41
C ILE A 244 7.01 2.66 32.52
N LYS A 245 8.06 1.96 32.97
CA LYS A 245 8.10 0.50 33.13
C LYS A 245 6.96 -0.03 34.00
N ASP A 246 6.69 0.63 35.12
CA ASP A 246 5.61 0.21 36.03
C ASP A 246 4.22 0.42 35.42
N ALA A 247 4.04 1.45 34.59
CA ALA A 247 2.81 1.68 33.87
C ALA A 247 2.61 0.66 32.72
N LEU A 248 3.68 0.30 32.02
CA LEU A 248 3.67 -0.74 30.97
C LEU A 248 3.35 -2.14 31.52
N ARG A 249 3.71 -2.42 32.78
CA ARG A 249 3.40 -3.69 33.46
C ARG A 249 1.96 -3.78 33.99
N LYS A 250 1.31 -2.64 34.29
CA LYS A 250 -0.07 -2.59 34.79
C LYS A 250 -1.14 -2.60 33.69
N GLY A 251 -0.75 -2.32 32.44
CA GLY A 251 -1.65 -2.25 31.28
C GLY A 251 -1.73 -3.51 30.41
N ASN A 252 -1.08 -4.61 30.81
CA ASN A 252 -1.08 -5.92 30.14
C ASN A 252 -1.70 -6.98 31.04
#